data_AF-A0A290WPI3-F1
#
_entry.id   AF-A0A290WPI3-F1
#
_cell.length_a   1.000
_cell.length_b   1.000
_cell.length_c   1.000
_cell.angle_alpha   90.00
_cell.angle_beta   90.00
_cell.angle_gamma   90.00
#
_symmetry.space_group_name_H-M   'P 1'
#
loop_
_entity.id
_entity.type
_entity.pdbx_description
1 polymer ?
#
loop_
_entity_poly.entity_id
_entity_poly.type
_entity_poly.pdbx_seq_one_letter_code
_entity_poly.pdbx_strand_id
1 'polypeptide(L)'
;IWLYITRNIVKPIIRMKESANHIAEGDLSSDIEPLNSKDELGDLNEALQKMVGNLRDIVGYSKEISSRVLSSSQVLATATNETRSGSKHITETMNEMAEGSEQQAQDAVTIAESMNEFTESIDKAYNHGITISDTSQNVLELAVSGNENMDTSLQQMKTIHHIVQEAVHKVRSLEQHSQDINKLVQVINGIAEQTNLLSLNAAIEAARAGESGKGFAVVAEEVRKLADGVSDSVQDITRIVNGTQQEIYTVIEYLESSFTEVEKGTENLT
;
A
#
# COMPACT_ATOMS: atom_id res chain seq x y z
N ILE A 1 71.82 119.44 -6.56
CA ILE A 1 70.73 119.17 -5.58
C ILE A 1 69.46 118.70 -6.29
N TRP A 2 68.87 119.47 -7.21
CA TRP A 2 67.63 119.09 -7.91
C TRP A 2 67.70 117.76 -8.68
N LEU A 3 68.75 117.55 -9.49
CA LEU A 3 68.98 116.27 -10.20
C LEU A 3 69.17 115.06 -9.26
N TYR A 4 69.69 115.28 -8.06
CA TYR A 4 69.91 114.24 -7.06
C TYR A 4 68.59 113.82 -6.39
N ILE A 5 67.77 114.79 -5.99
CA ILE A 5 66.43 114.55 -5.43
C ILE A 5 65.53 113.85 -6.46
N THR A 6 65.53 114.32 -7.70
CA THR A 6 64.69 113.72 -8.75
C THR A 6 65.11 112.28 -9.07
N ARG A 7 66.42 112.00 -9.13
CA ARG A 7 66.93 110.66 -9.50
C ARG A 7 66.88 109.65 -8.35
N ASN A 8 67.16 110.08 -7.13
CA ASN A 8 67.32 109.16 -5.99
C ASN A 8 66.10 109.13 -5.05
N ILE A 9 65.14 110.06 -5.16
CA ILE A 9 63.94 110.10 -4.30
C ILE A 9 62.67 110.03 -5.16
N VAL A 10 62.48 110.96 -6.09
CA VAL A 10 61.22 111.08 -6.84
C VAL A 10 60.97 109.90 -7.79
N LYS A 11 61.97 109.48 -8.57
CA LYS A 11 61.84 108.35 -9.50
C LYS A 11 61.54 107.02 -8.79
N PRO A 12 62.25 106.62 -7.71
CA PRO A 12 61.90 105.42 -6.95
C PRO A 12 60.48 105.44 -6.38
N ILE A 13 60.03 106.57 -5.81
CA ILE A 13 58.66 106.70 -5.28
C ILE A 13 57.60 106.50 -6.38
N ILE A 14 57.81 107.10 -7.56
CA ILE A 14 56.87 106.92 -8.69
C ILE A 14 56.81 105.45 -9.10
N ARG A 15 57.96 104.76 -9.20
CA ARG A 15 58.01 103.33 -9.52
C ARG A 15 57.33 102.47 -8.46
N MET A 16 57.57 102.74 -7.18
CA MET A 16 56.93 102.00 -6.08
C MET A 16 55.41 102.23 -6.04
N LYS A 17 54.96 103.45 -6.35
CA LYS A 17 53.53 103.75 -6.52
C LYS A 17 52.94 102.97 -7.69
N GLU A 18 53.61 102.92 -8.83
CA GLU A 18 53.18 102.14 -10.00
C GLU A 18 53.10 100.64 -9.67
N SER A 19 54.13 100.08 -9.02
CA SER A 19 54.10 98.69 -8.54
C SER A 19 52.97 98.44 -7.55
N ALA A 20 52.74 99.35 -6.60
CA ALA A 20 51.62 99.25 -5.66
C ALA A 20 50.25 99.27 -6.35
N ASN A 21 50.09 100.08 -7.41
CA ASN A 21 48.87 100.09 -8.22
C ASN A 21 48.67 98.75 -8.95
N HIS A 22 49.72 98.19 -9.58
CA HIS A 22 49.63 96.88 -10.22
C HIS A 22 49.26 95.76 -9.24
N ILE A 23 49.84 95.78 -8.04
CA ILE A 23 49.49 94.84 -6.97
C ILE A 23 48.03 95.01 -6.54
N ALA A 24 47.55 96.25 -6.42
CA ALA A 24 46.16 96.55 -6.07
C ALA A 24 45.16 96.10 -7.16
N GLU A 25 45.58 96.09 -8.42
CA GLU A 25 44.82 95.55 -9.55
C GLU A 25 44.88 94.00 -9.62
N GLY A 26 45.66 93.37 -8.73
CA GLY A 26 45.82 91.91 -8.66
C GLY A 26 46.90 91.36 -9.60
N ASP A 27 47.65 92.24 -10.29
CA ASP A 27 48.81 91.83 -11.08
C ASP A 27 50.03 91.66 -10.18
N LEU A 28 50.22 90.43 -9.72
CA LEU A 28 51.41 90.03 -8.97
C LEU A 28 52.52 89.52 -9.88
N SER A 29 52.42 89.59 -11.22
CA SER A 29 53.41 88.98 -12.12
C SER A 29 54.73 89.74 -12.19
N SER A 30 54.71 91.05 -11.92
CA SER A 30 55.88 91.92 -12.01
C SER A 30 56.73 91.87 -10.75
N ASP A 31 58.05 91.71 -10.93
CA ASP A 31 59.02 91.81 -9.83
C ASP A 31 59.35 93.27 -9.53
N ILE A 32 59.42 93.60 -8.24
CA ILE A 32 59.84 94.93 -7.80
C ILE A 32 61.38 94.97 -7.82
N GLU A 33 61.95 95.86 -8.63
CA GLU A 33 63.40 96.02 -8.74
C GLU A 33 64.04 96.34 -7.37
N PRO A 34 65.17 95.73 -7.00
CA PRO A 34 65.85 96.04 -5.76
C PRO A 34 66.43 97.46 -5.80
N LEU A 35 66.08 98.26 -4.80
CA LEU A 35 66.64 99.59 -4.60
C LEU A 35 67.87 99.47 -3.67
N ASN A 36 69.07 99.70 -4.21
CA ASN A 36 70.31 99.72 -3.43
C ASN A 36 70.45 101.04 -2.64
N SER A 37 69.54 101.26 -1.69
CA SER A 37 69.53 102.38 -0.77
C SER A 37 69.45 101.87 0.66
N LYS A 38 70.12 102.55 1.60
CA LYS A 38 70.12 102.23 3.03
C LYS A 38 69.27 103.23 3.84
N ASP A 39 68.31 103.86 3.18
CA ASP A 39 67.38 104.83 3.73
C ASP A 39 65.95 104.25 3.78
N GLU A 40 65.00 105.06 4.23
CA GLU A 40 63.60 104.68 4.41
C GLU A 40 62.92 104.21 3.10
N LEU A 41 63.43 104.64 1.93
CA LEU A 41 62.95 104.18 0.63
C LEU A 41 63.45 102.76 0.32
N GLY A 42 64.67 102.43 0.72
CA GLY A 42 65.19 101.06 0.66
C GLY A 42 64.35 100.09 1.50
N ASP A 43 64.09 100.45 2.76
CA ASP A 43 63.27 99.65 3.68
C ASP A 43 61.83 99.45 3.17
N LEU A 44 61.21 100.51 2.63
CA LEU A 44 59.86 100.43 2.05
C LEU A 44 59.82 99.55 0.80
N ASN A 45 60.88 99.58 -0.03
CA ASN A 45 60.98 98.74 -1.22
C ASN A 45 61.14 97.26 -0.88
N GLU A 46 61.91 96.95 0.16
CA GLU A 46 62.03 95.60 0.70
C GLU A 46 60.70 95.11 1.29
N ALA A 47 59.99 95.96 2.05
CA ALA A 47 58.67 95.63 2.59
C ALA A 47 57.64 95.36 1.48
N LEU A 48 57.65 96.17 0.41
CA LEU A 48 56.78 95.99 -0.75
C LEU A 48 57.09 94.68 -1.48
N GLN A 49 58.37 94.33 -1.66
CA GLN A 49 58.79 93.03 -2.21
C GLN A 49 58.28 91.85 -1.37
N LYS A 50 58.46 91.91 -0.05
CA LYS A 50 57.96 90.87 0.87
C LYS A 50 56.44 90.75 0.80
N MET A 51 55.72 91.86 0.68
CA MET A 51 54.27 91.86 0.52
C MET A 51 53.83 91.15 -0.77
N VAL A 52 54.46 91.44 -1.91
CA VAL A 52 54.18 90.74 -3.19
C VAL A 52 54.48 89.26 -3.08
N GLY A 53 55.62 88.88 -2.49
CA GLY A 53 55.97 87.48 -2.24
C GLY A 53 54.89 86.76 -1.43
N ASN A 54 54.51 87.32 -0.28
CA ASN A 54 53.47 86.76 0.57
C ASN A 54 52.10 86.67 -0.14
N LEU A 55 51.73 87.67 -0.95
CA LEU A 55 50.48 87.64 -1.72
C LEU A 55 50.51 86.56 -2.82
N ARG A 56 51.65 86.38 -3.50
CA ARG A 56 51.85 85.30 -4.47
C ARG A 56 51.70 83.93 -3.79
N ASP A 57 52.29 83.76 -2.62
CA ASP A 57 52.19 82.53 -1.83
C ASP A 57 50.74 82.25 -1.43
N ILE A 58 50.01 83.26 -0.93
CA ILE A 58 48.58 83.13 -0.59
C ILE A 58 47.73 82.74 -1.80
N VAL A 59 47.94 83.36 -2.96
CA VAL A 59 47.23 83.00 -4.20
C VAL A 59 47.59 81.58 -4.65
N GLY A 60 48.86 81.20 -4.52
CA GLY A 60 49.35 79.84 -4.76
C GLY A 60 48.66 78.81 -3.87
N TYR A 61 48.65 79.04 -2.56
CA TYR A 61 47.95 78.19 -1.59
C TYR A 61 46.45 78.14 -1.84
N SER A 62 45.82 79.28 -2.17
CA SER A 62 44.39 79.32 -2.51
C SER A 62 44.09 78.47 -3.73
N LYS A 63 44.92 78.53 -4.77
CA LYS A 63 44.78 77.71 -5.98
C LYS A 63 44.93 76.22 -5.67
N GLU A 64 45.91 75.85 -4.86
CA GLU A 64 46.11 74.46 -4.42
C GLU A 64 44.91 73.94 -3.63
N ILE A 65 44.42 74.73 -2.66
CA ILE A 65 43.25 74.38 -1.85
C ILE A 65 42.01 74.22 -2.75
N SER A 66 41.74 75.16 -3.66
CA SER A 66 40.62 75.04 -4.60
C SER A 66 40.73 73.79 -5.47
N SER A 67 41.93 73.43 -5.94
CA SER A 67 42.16 72.20 -6.71
C SER A 67 41.88 70.94 -5.87
N ARG A 68 42.32 70.92 -4.61
CA ARG A 68 42.03 69.82 -3.67
C ARG A 68 40.54 69.69 -3.36
N VAL A 69 39.83 70.82 -3.19
CA VAL A 69 38.39 70.85 -2.99
C VAL A 69 37.66 70.31 -4.22
N LEU A 70 38.05 70.73 -5.43
CA LEU A 70 37.48 70.19 -6.68
C LEU A 70 37.66 68.68 -6.80
N SER A 71 38.87 68.17 -6.51
CA SER A 71 39.15 66.74 -6.51
C SER A 71 38.33 65.98 -5.47
N SER A 72 38.23 66.52 -4.24
CA SER A 72 37.45 65.90 -3.15
C SER A 72 35.96 65.86 -3.47
N SER A 73 35.42 66.93 -4.06
CA SER A 73 34.02 66.98 -4.52
C SER A 73 33.73 65.95 -5.61
N GLN A 74 34.68 65.72 -6.53
CA GLN A 74 34.53 64.70 -7.56
C GLN A 74 34.49 63.29 -6.96
N VAL A 75 35.37 62.99 -6.00
CA VAL A 75 35.36 61.71 -5.27
C VAL A 75 34.06 61.53 -4.50
N LEU A 76 33.58 62.57 -3.82
CA LEU A 76 32.32 62.55 -3.08
C LEU A 76 31.11 62.31 -4.01
N ALA A 77 31.11 62.91 -5.20
CA ALA A 77 30.06 62.70 -6.20
C ALA A 77 30.02 61.24 -6.67
N THR A 78 31.18 60.62 -6.89
CA THR A 78 31.27 59.18 -7.22
C THR A 78 30.75 58.32 -6.08
N ALA A 79 31.23 58.54 -4.85
CA ALA A 79 30.82 57.77 -3.66
C ALA A 79 29.30 57.90 -3.39
N THR A 80 28.72 59.09 -3.63
CA THR A 80 27.28 59.32 -3.50
C THR A 80 26.49 58.53 -4.55
N ASN A 81 26.99 58.46 -5.79
CA ASN A 81 26.36 57.67 -6.85
C ASN A 81 26.43 56.17 -6.57
N GLU A 82 27.57 55.66 -6.09
CA GLU A 82 27.72 54.27 -5.66
C GLU A 82 26.77 53.94 -4.51
N THR A 83 26.69 54.81 -3.51
CA THR A 83 25.76 54.67 -2.38
C THR A 83 24.31 54.64 -2.86
N ARG A 84 23.93 55.52 -3.78
CA ARG A 84 22.58 55.53 -4.38
C ARG A 84 22.28 54.22 -5.11
N SER A 85 23.24 53.67 -5.84
CA SER A 85 23.08 52.38 -6.52
C SER A 85 22.93 51.25 -5.51
N GLY A 86 23.75 51.24 -4.45
CA GLY A 86 23.65 50.27 -3.36
C GLY A 86 22.28 50.30 -2.67
N SER A 87 21.78 51.49 -2.34
CA SER A 87 20.44 51.65 -1.77
C SER A 87 19.34 51.14 -2.69
N LYS A 88 19.46 51.31 -4.01
CA LYS A 88 18.50 50.77 -4.97
C LYS A 88 18.47 49.24 -4.93
N HIS A 89 19.63 48.59 -4.93
CA HIS A 89 19.71 47.14 -4.81
C HIS A 89 19.18 46.63 -3.47
N ILE A 90 19.40 47.37 -2.37
CA ILE A 90 18.80 47.04 -1.08
C ILE A 90 17.26 47.07 -1.18
N THR A 91 16.67 48.09 -1.81
CA THR A 91 15.22 48.13 -2.00
C THR A 91 14.71 46.99 -2.87
N GLU A 92 15.42 46.65 -3.96
CA GLU A 92 15.07 45.54 -4.85
C GLU A 92 15.06 44.20 -4.07
N THR A 93 16.14 43.91 -3.34
CA THR A 93 16.24 42.68 -2.52
C THR A 93 15.25 42.63 -1.37
N MET A 94 14.89 43.78 -0.77
CA MET A 94 13.84 43.83 0.26
C MET A 94 12.46 43.52 -0.30
N ASN A 95 12.15 43.91 -1.54
CA ASN A 95 10.89 43.55 -2.18
C ASN A 95 10.84 42.05 -2.50
N GLU A 96 11.90 41.48 -3.06
CA GLU A 96 11.99 40.03 -3.31
C GLU A 96 11.84 39.24 -2.00
N MET A 97 12.43 39.73 -0.91
CA MET A 97 12.29 39.13 0.42
C MET A 97 10.87 39.21 0.97
N ALA A 98 10.16 40.32 0.74
CA ALA A 98 8.76 40.47 1.12
C ALA A 98 7.87 39.50 0.34
N GLU A 99 8.04 39.41 -0.98
CA GLU A 99 7.33 38.46 -1.84
C GLU A 99 7.60 37.00 -1.41
N GLY A 100 8.86 36.65 -1.16
CA GLY A 100 9.23 35.33 -0.65
C GLY A 100 8.63 35.02 0.73
N SER A 101 8.53 36.02 1.61
CA SER A 101 7.92 35.86 2.93
C SER A 101 6.40 35.65 2.84
N GLU A 102 5.74 36.33 1.90
CA GLU A 102 4.31 36.14 1.65
C GLU A 102 4.01 34.75 1.07
N GLN A 103 4.84 34.28 0.12
CA GLN A 103 4.76 32.92 -0.38
C GLN A 103 4.97 31.88 0.74
N GLN A 104 5.96 32.09 1.60
CA GLN A 104 6.22 31.20 2.73
C GLN A 104 5.04 31.15 3.72
N ALA A 105 4.36 32.28 3.95
CA ALA A 105 3.16 32.31 4.77
C ALA A 105 2.02 31.50 4.14
N GLN A 106 1.84 31.60 2.82
CA GLN A 106 0.83 30.82 2.10
C GLN A 106 1.14 29.31 2.14
N ASP A 107 2.40 28.93 1.93
CA ASP A 107 2.84 27.54 1.99
C ASP A 107 2.62 26.96 3.40
N ALA A 108 2.86 27.74 4.46
CA ALA A 108 2.61 27.33 5.83
C ALA A 108 1.12 27.05 6.10
N VAL A 109 0.21 27.82 5.50
CA VAL A 109 -1.25 27.56 5.57
C VAL A 109 -1.59 26.25 4.88
N THR A 110 -1.09 26.02 3.67
CA THR A 110 -1.33 24.77 2.93
C THR A 110 -0.77 23.55 3.67
N ILE A 111 0.40 23.68 4.32
CA ILE A 111 0.96 22.62 5.17
C ILE A 111 0.04 22.34 6.36
N ALA A 112 -0.51 23.37 7.01
CA ALA A 112 -1.42 23.20 8.14
C ALA A 112 -2.72 22.48 7.72
N GLU A 113 -3.28 22.82 6.55
CA GLU A 113 -4.43 22.12 5.97
C GLU A 113 -4.10 20.65 5.69
N SER A 114 -2.96 20.37 5.06
CA SER A 114 -2.49 19.01 4.79
C SER A 114 -2.32 18.19 6.07
N MET A 115 -1.87 18.82 7.17
CA MET A 115 -1.72 18.17 8.46
C MET A 115 -3.07 17.82 9.12
N ASN A 116 -4.12 18.61 8.88
CA ASN A 116 -5.47 18.27 9.33
C ASN A 116 -5.98 17.02 8.59
N GLU A 117 -5.84 16.98 7.26
CA GLU A 117 -6.21 15.81 6.46
C GLU A 117 -5.41 14.55 6.85
N PHE A 118 -4.12 14.73 7.15
CA PHE A 118 -3.26 13.66 7.64
C PHE A 118 -3.75 13.12 9.00
N THR A 119 -4.16 14.01 9.91
CA THR A 119 -4.70 13.63 11.22
C THR A 119 -6.02 12.85 11.08
N GLU A 120 -6.93 13.29 10.21
CA GLU A 120 -8.16 12.54 9.90
C GLU A 120 -7.86 11.15 9.31
N SER A 121 -6.84 11.05 8.46
CA SER A 121 -6.43 9.78 7.87
C SER A 121 -5.88 8.82 8.93
N ILE A 122 -5.13 9.32 9.91
CA ILE A 122 -4.66 8.54 11.06
C ILE A 122 -5.85 8.03 11.90
N ASP A 123 -6.84 8.87 12.18
CA ASP A 123 -8.03 8.47 12.94
C ASP A 123 -8.83 7.38 12.22
N LYS A 124 -9.02 7.52 10.90
CA LYS A 124 -9.63 6.49 10.06
C LYS A 124 -8.84 5.18 10.09
N ALA A 125 -7.51 5.26 9.98
CA ALA A 125 -6.65 4.08 10.04
C ALA A 125 -6.72 3.37 11.40
N TYR A 126 -6.78 4.13 12.49
CA TYR A 126 -6.96 3.60 13.85
C TYR A 126 -8.30 2.86 13.98
N ASN A 127 -9.41 3.49 13.55
CA ASN A 127 -10.73 2.87 13.57
C ASN A 127 -10.81 1.60 12.70
N HIS A 128 -10.20 1.61 11.51
CA HIS A 128 -10.07 0.39 10.71
C HIS A 128 -9.28 -0.71 11.42
N GLY A 129 -8.21 -0.35 12.14
CA GLY A 129 -7.44 -1.30 12.95
C GLY A 129 -8.29 -2.00 14.02
N ILE A 130 -9.17 -1.26 14.70
CA ILE A 130 -10.13 -1.83 15.66
C ILE A 130 -11.09 -2.81 14.96
N THR A 131 -11.70 -2.40 13.85
CA THR A 131 -12.65 -3.25 13.10
C THR A 131 -11.98 -4.53 12.58
N ILE A 132 -10.73 -4.43 12.09
CA ILE A 132 -9.96 -5.60 11.64
C ILE A 132 -9.69 -6.56 12.80
N SER A 133 -9.32 -6.04 13.97
CA SER A 133 -9.10 -6.85 15.17
C SER A 133 -10.38 -7.62 15.57
N ASP A 134 -11.52 -6.93 15.62
CA ASP A 134 -12.80 -7.53 15.97
C ASP A 134 -13.24 -8.58 14.94
N THR A 135 -13.13 -8.26 13.66
CA THR A 135 -13.45 -9.20 12.57
C THR A 135 -12.55 -10.43 12.62
N SER A 136 -11.26 -10.26 12.92
CA SER A 136 -10.31 -11.38 13.04
C SER A 136 -10.65 -12.30 14.20
N GLN A 137 -11.11 -11.74 15.33
CA GLN A 137 -11.59 -12.51 16.48
C GLN A 137 -12.83 -13.33 16.11
N ASN A 138 -13.80 -12.72 15.41
CA ASN A 138 -14.99 -13.42 14.92
C ASN A 138 -14.65 -14.56 13.95
N VAL A 139 -13.67 -14.35 13.05
CA VAL A 139 -13.19 -15.40 12.13
C VAL A 139 -12.55 -16.55 12.91
N LEU A 140 -11.76 -16.27 13.95
CA LEU A 140 -11.17 -17.29 14.80
C LEU A 140 -12.25 -18.12 15.51
N GLU A 141 -13.27 -17.48 16.07
CA GLU A 141 -14.39 -18.16 16.73
C GLU A 141 -15.16 -19.06 15.74
N LEU A 142 -15.44 -18.56 14.53
CA LEU A 142 -16.08 -19.35 13.48
C LEU A 142 -15.21 -20.54 13.04
N ALA A 143 -13.89 -20.37 12.96
CA ALA A 143 -12.96 -21.44 12.61
C ALA A 143 -12.92 -22.52 13.71
N VAL A 144 -12.90 -22.13 14.98
CA VAL A 144 -12.96 -23.06 16.12
C VAL A 144 -14.28 -23.83 16.12
N SER A 145 -15.41 -23.13 15.99
CA SER A 145 -16.72 -23.78 15.91
C SER A 145 -16.85 -24.69 14.67
N GLY A 146 -16.29 -24.28 13.53
CA GLY A 146 -16.21 -25.10 12.32
C GLY A 146 -15.42 -26.39 12.55
N ASN A 147 -14.31 -26.32 13.30
CA ASN A 147 -13.50 -27.49 13.65
C ASN A 147 -14.27 -28.45 14.58
N GLU A 148 -14.96 -27.93 15.59
CA GLU A 148 -15.82 -28.75 16.49
C GLU A 148 -16.95 -29.47 15.72
N ASN A 149 -17.54 -28.79 14.72
CA ASN A 149 -18.56 -29.39 13.85
C ASN A 149 -17.97 -30.48 12.95
N MET A 150 -16.73 -30.31 12.47
CA MET A 150 -16.01 -31.32 11.70
C MET A 150 -15.73 -32.56 12.54
N ASP A 151 -15.24 -32.37 13.77
CA ASP A 151 -15.01 -33.44 14.74
C ASP A 151 -16.30 -34.22 15.04
N THR A 152 -17.41 -33.51 15.21
CA THR A 152 -18.73 -34.14 15.39
C THR A 152 -19.13 -34.97 14.17
N SER A 153 -18.89 -34.44 12.96
CA SER A 153 -19.17 -35.14 11.70
C SER A 153 -18.30 -36.40 11.54
N LEU A 154 -17.02 -36.35 11.94
CA LEU A 154 -16.12 -37.50 11.97
C LEU A 154 -16.64 -38.61 12.89
N GLN A 155 -17.13 -38.26 14.09
CA GLN A 155 -17.70 -39.25 15.01
C GLN A 155 -18.99 -39.88 14.46
N GLN A 156 -19.82 -39.09 13.77
CA GLN A 156 -21.01 -39.60 13.10
C GLN A 156 -20.65 -40.54 11.95
N MET A 157 -19.65 -40.22 11.12
CA MET A 157 -19.18 -41.10 10.05
C MET A 157 -18.63 -42.43 10.57
N LYS A 158 -17.88 -42.42 11.67
CA LYS A 158 -17.44 -43.65 12.36
C LYS A 158 -18.63 -44.51 12.83
N THR A 159 -19.68 -43.86 13.33
CA THR A 159 -20.91 -44.56 13.74
C THR A 159 -21.62 -45.18 12.54
N ILE A 160 -21.75 -44.44 11.43
CA ILE A 160 -22.34 -44.94 10.19
C ILE A 160 -21.53 -46.11 9.63
N HIS A 161 -20.19 -46.00 9.62
CA HIS A 161 -19.30 -47.06 9.19
C HIS A 161 -19.57 -48.38 9.94
N HIS A 162 -19.68 -48.30 11.26
CA HIS A 162 -20.01 -49.45 12.09
C HIS A 162 -21.39 -50.05 11.77
N ILE A 163 -22.41 -49.20 11.58
CA ILE A 163 -23.78 -49.65 11.24
C ILE A 163 -23.81 -50.36 9.88
N VAL A 164 -23.12 -49.82 8.86
CA VAL A 164 -23.05 -50.43 7.52
C VAL A 164 -22.32 -51.78 7.58
N GLN A 165 -21.23 -51.86 8.34
CA GLN A 165 -20.49 -53.11 8.54
C GLN A 165 -21.37 -54.20 9.19
N GLU A 166 -22.11 -53.85 10.24
CA GLU A 166 -23.08 -54.76 10.87
C GLU A 166 -24.20 -55.18 9.90
N ALA A 167 -24.71 -54.26 9.08
CA ALA A 167 -25.73 -54.56 8.07
C ALA A 167 -25.22 -55.59 7.04
N VAL A 168 -23.99 -55.44 6.54
CA VAL A 168 -23.36 -56.42 5.63
C VAL A 168 -23.30 -57.80 6.27
N HIS A 169 -22.90 -57.90 7.54
CA HIS A 169 -22.89 -59.17 8.27
C HIS A 169 -24.28 -59.81 8.39
N LYS A 170 -25.31 -59.02 8.68
CA LYS A 170 -26.71 -59.51 8.76
C LYS A 170 -27.25 -59.98 7.42
N VAL A 171 -26.95 -59.26 6.32
CA VAL A 171 -27.42 -59.64 4.98
C VAL A 171 -26.71 -60.91 4.48
N ARG A 172 -25.41 -61.09 4.75
CA ARG A 172 -24.72 -62.37 4.48
C ARG A 172 -25.33 -63.54 5.26
N SER A 173 -25.79 -63.32 6.49
CA SER A 173 -26.51 -64.35 7.23
C SER A 173 -27.87 -64.69 6.58
N LEU A 174 -28.57 -63.70 6.01
CA LEU A 174 -29.82 -63.93 5.26
C LEU A 174 -29.57 -64.69 3.96
N GLU A 175 -28.48 -64.39 3.27
CA GLU A 175 -28.04 -65.14 2.08
C GLU A 175 -27.87 -66.63 2.41
N GLN A 176 -27.13 -66.93 3.49
CA GLN A 176 -26.90 -68.29 3.96
C GLN A 176 -28.22 -69.00 4.30
N HIS A 177 -29.12 -68.34 5.04
CA HIS A 177 -30.43 -68.89 5.35
C HIS A 177 -31.28 -69.15 4.10
N SER A 178 -31.24 -68.26 3.09
CA SER A 178 -31.93 -68.44 1.81
C SER A 178 -31.39 -69.65 1.04
N GLN A 179 -30.07 -69.84 1.03
CA GLN A 179 -29.44 -71.02 0.43
C GLN A 179 -29.87 -72.32 1.15
N ASP A 180 -29.95 -72.30 2.48
CA ASP A 180 -30.38 -73.46 3.26
C ASP A 180 -31.87 -73.79 3.05
N ILE A 181 -32.72 -72.77 2.89
CA ILE A 181 -34.12 -72.97 2.47
C ILE A 181 -34.17 -73.61 1.08
N ASN A 182 -33.38 -73.15 0.12
CA ASN A 182 -33.35 -73.73 -1.23
C ASN A 182 -33.00 -75.23 -1.21
N LYS A 183 -32.00 -75.63 -0.39
CA LYS A 183 -31.66 -77.05 -0.19
C LYS A 183 -32.85 -77.85 0.37
N LEU A 184 -33.57 -77.31 1.36
CA LEU A 184 -34.75 -77.97 1.92
C LEU A 184 -35.86 -78.11 0.88
N VAL A 185 -36.10 -77.09 0.07
CA VAL A 185 -37.09 -77.10 -1.02
C VAL A 185 -36.76 -78.17 -2.06
N GLN A 186 -35.49 -78.36 -2.42
CA GLN A 186 -35.05 -79.45 -3.30
C GLN A 186 -35.31 -80.83 -2.70
N VAL A 187 -35.08 -81.01 -1.40
CA VAL A 187 -35.40 -82.27 -0.70
C VAL A 187 -36.91 -82.54 -0.72
N ILE A 188 -37.74 -81.53 -0.46
CA ILE A 188 -39.20 -81.66 -0.50
C ILE A 188 -39.67 -82.00 -1.92
N ASN A 189 -39.08 -81.39 -2.96
CA ASN A 189 -39.38 -81.74 -4.35
C ASN A 189 -39.10 -83.21 -4.64
N GLY A 190 -37.93 -83.70 -4.19
CA GLY A 190 -37.56 -85.11 -4.33
C GLY A 190 -38.53 -86.06 -3.61
N ILE A 191 -38.99 -85.68 -2.40
CA ILE A 191 -40.02 -86.43 -1.67
C ILE A 191 -41.35 -86.43 -2.43
N ALA A 192 -41.76 -85.30 -2.98
CA ALA A 192 -43.00 -85.18 -3.76
C ALA A 192 -42.95 -86.05 -5.03
N GLU A 193 -41.85 -86.01 -5.79
CA GLU A 193 -41.65 -86.82 -6.99
C GLU A 193 -41.59 -88.31 -6.67
N GLN A 194 -40.90 -88.69 -5.59
CA GLN A 194 -40.88 -90.07 -5.11
C GLN A 194 -42.26 -90.55 -4.65
N THR A 195 -43.03 -89.70 -3.98
CA THR A 195 -44.41 -90.00 -3.54
C THR A 195 -45.34 -90.13 -4.74
N ASN A 196 -45.18 -89.29 -5.77
CA ASN A 196 -45.90 -89.38 -7.02
C ASN A 196 -45.64 -90.72 -7.71
N LEU A 197 -44.37 -91.11 -7.86
CA LEU A 197 -43.97 -92.43 -8.39
C LEU A 197 -44.51 -93.60 -7.57
N LEU A 198 -44.47 -93.52 -6.24
CA LEU A 198 -45.03 -94.56 -5.36
C LEU A 198 -46.54 -94.71 -5.57
N SER A 199 -47.25 -93.59 -5.64
CA SER A 199 -48.69 -93.54 -5.82
C SER A 199 -49.13 -94.05 -7.20
N LEU A 200 -48.36 -93.75 -8.24
CA LEU A 200 -48.57 -94.26 -9.59
C LEU A 200 -48.40 -95.79 -9.64
N ASN A 201 -47.34 -96.32 -9.02
CA ASN A 201 -47.13 -97.76 -8.91
C ASN A 201 -48.26 -98.44 -8.13
N ALA A 202 -48.74 -97.81 -7.05
CA ALA A 202 -49.89 -98.31 -6.29
C ALA A 202 -51.19 -98.29 -7.12
N ALA A 203 -51.41 -97.25 -7.94
CA ALA A 203 -52.56 -97.15 -8.83
C ALA A 203 -52.53 -98.23 -9.93
N ILE A 204 -51.35 -98.52 -10.49
CA ILE A 204 -51.15 -99.61 -11.47
C ILE A 204 -51.49 -100.97 -10.85
N GLU A 205 -50.97 -101.27 -9.66
CA GLU A 205 -51.19 -102.56 -9.01
C GLU A 205 -52.64 -102.71 -8.52
N ALA A 206 -53.28 -101.61 -8.10
CA ALA A 206 -54.71 -101.57 -7.77
C ALA A 206 -55.59 -101.83 -9.01
N ALA A 207 -55.24 -101.29 -10.18
CA ALA A 207 -55.92 -101.60 -11.44
C ALA A 207 -55.74 -103.07 -11.86
N ARG A 208 -54.58 -103.66 -11.55
CA ARG A 208 -54.25 -105.06 -11.82
C ARG A 208 -55.05 -106.05 -10.95
N ALA A 209 -55.41 -105.67 -9.73
CA ALA A 209 -56.23 -106.46 -8.80
C ALA A 209 -57.74 -106.45 -9.13
N GLY A 210 -58.18 -105.73 -10.17
CA GLY A 210 -59.57 -105.74 -10.65
C GLY A 210 -60.58 -105.20 -9.63
N GLU A 211 -61.71 -105.90 -9.43
CA GLU A 211 -62.79 -105.49 -8.52
C GLU A 211 -62.33 -105.31 -7.06
N SER A 212 -61.34 -106.10 -6.61
CA SER A 212 -60.83 -106.04 -5.23
C SER A 212 -59.91 -104.83 -4.97
N GLY A 213 -59.38 -104.19 -6.02
CA GLY A 213 -58.46 -103.06 -5.93
C GLY A 213 -59.10 -101.67 -6.04
N LYS A 214 -60.41 -101.59 -6.34
CA LYS A 214 -61.11 -100.31 -6.60
C LYS A 214 -60.95 -99.28 -5.48
N GLY A 215 -61.04 -99.68 -4.21
CA GLY A 215 -60.86 -98.77 -3.06
C GLY A 215 -59.42 -98.26 -2.92
N PHE A 216 -58.44 -99.12 -3.18
CA PHE A 216 -57.01 -98.75 -3.17
C PHE A 216 -56.64 -97.85 -4.34
N ALA A 217 -57.24 -98.04 -5.53
CA ALA A 217 -57.02 -97.21 -6.70
C ALA A 217 -57.44 -95.75 -6.45
N VAL A 218 -58.56 -95.54 -5.75
CA VAL A 218 -59.03 -94.18 -5.39
C VAL A 218 -58.07 -93.49 -4.44
N VAL A 219 -57.56 -94.20 -3.42
CA VAL A 219 -56.59 -93.63 -2.47
C VAL A 219 -55.26 -93.33 -3.17
N ALA A 220 -54.79 -94.23 -4.05
CA ALA A 220 -53.56 -94.03 -4.80
C ALA A 220 -53.65 -92.80 -5.72
N GLU A 221 -54.79 -92.59 -6.39
CA GLU A 221 -55.01 -91.40 -7.23
C GLU A 221 -55.11 -90.10 -6.41
N GLU A 222 -55.69 -90.15 -5.21
CA GLU A 222 -55.75 -88.99 -4.31
C GLU A 222 -54.36 -88.62 -3.76
N VAL A 223 -53.53 -89.61 -3.40
CA VAL A 223 -52.13 -89.42 -3.02
C VAL A 223 -51.32 -88.86 -4.18
N ARG A 224 -51.58 -89.31 -5.41
CA ARG A 224 -50.95 -88.78 -6.64
C ARG A 224 -51.26 -87.30 -6.83
N LYS A 225 -52.54 -86.91 -6.71
CA LYS A 225 -52.96 -85.50 -6.76
C LYS A 225 -52.33 -84.65 -5.66
N LEU A 226 -52.22 -85.18 -4.44
CA LEU A 226 -51.54 -84.50 -3.34
C LEU A 226 -50.04 -84.30 -3.65
N ALA A 227 -49.38 -85.31 -4.20
CA ALA A 227 -47.97 -85.23 -4.59
C ALA A 227 -47.75 -84.20 -5.72
N ASP A 228 -48.60 -84.20 -6.75
CA ASP A 228 -48.58 -83.18 -7.82
C ASP A 228 -48.79 -81.77 -7.23
N GLY A 229 -49.76 -81.58 -6.33
CA GLY A 229 -50.01 -80.29 -5.68
C GLY A 229 -48.88 -79.81 -4.75
N VAL A 230 -48.16 -80.74 -4.10
CA VAL A 230 -46.93 -80.41 -3.36
C VAL A 230 -45.83 -79.98 -4.32
N SER A 231 -45.68 -80.66 -5.47
CA SER A 231 -44.68 -80.31 -6.48
C SER A 231 -44.92 -78.91 -7.06
N ASP A 232 -46.17 -78.56 -7.36
CA ASP A 232 -46.55 -77.22 -7.80
C ASP A 232 -46.22 -76.16 -6.73
N SER A 233 -46.56 -76.44 -5.47
CA SER A 233 -46.26 -75.54 -4.34
C SER A 233 -44.76 -75.36 -4.13
N VAL A 234 -43.98 -76.42 -4.31
CA VAL A 234 -42.51 -76.39 -4.24
C VAL A 234 -41.91 -75.56 -5.37
N GLN A 235 -42.49 -75.62 -6.57
CA GLN A 235 -42.07 -74.79 -7.70
C GLN A 235 -42.32 -73.30 -7.42
N ASP A 236 -43.47 -72.96 -6.82
CA ASP A 236 -43.77 -71.59 -6.37
C ASP A 236 -42.82 -71.11 -5.27
N ILE A 237 -42.54 -71.94 -4.25
CA ILE A 237 -41.57 -71.61 -3.21
C ILE A 237 -40.18 -71.39 -3.81
N THR A 238 -39.76 -72.25 -4.74
CA THR A 238 -38.47 -72.12 -5.44
C THR A 238 -38.37 -70.77 -6.16
N ARG A 239 -39.43 -70.35 -6.85
CA ARG A 239 -39.50 -69.04 -7.51
C ARG A 239 -39.35 -67.89 -6.50
N ILE A 240 -40.06 -67.96 -5.37
CA ILE A 240 -39.98 -66.92 -4.32
C ILE A 240 -38.58 -66.87 -3.72
N VAL A 241 -38.00 -68.02 -3.33
CA VAL A 241 -36.67 -68.10 -2.72
C VAL A 241 -35.60 -67.57 -3.68
N ASN A 242 -35.65 -67.92 -4.96
CA ASN A 242 -34.74 -67.40 -5.97
C ASN A 242 -34.88 -65.88 -6.14
N GLY A 243 -36.11 -65.35 -6.13
CA GLY A 243 -36.37 -63.92 -6.14
C GLY A 243 -35.76 -63.21 -4.92
N THR A 244 -35.99 -63.73 -3.72
CA THR A 244 -35.38 -63.22 -2.48
C THR A 244 -33.85 -63.28 -2.52
N GLN A 245 -33.27 -64.31 -3.12
CA GLN A 245 -31.81 -64.42 -3.28
C GLN A 245 -31.26 -63.32 -4.19
N GLN A 246 -31.93 -63.03 -5.31
CA GLN A 246 -31.56 -61.91 -6.19
C GLN A 246 -31.66 -60.56 -5.47
N GLU A 247 -32.71 -60.35 -4.68
CA GLU A 247 -32.86 -59.13 -3.88
C GLU A 247 -31.73 -59.01 -2.84
N ILE A 248 -31.35 -60.10 -2.18
CA ILE A 248 -30.21 -60.13 -1.24
C ILE A 248 -28.91 -59.73 -1.93
N TYR A 249 -28.60 -60.29 -3.10
CA TYR A 249 -27.40 -59.90 -3.88
C TYR A 249 -27.40 -58.40 -4.21
N THR A 250 -28.55 -57.88 -4.63
CA THR A 250 -28.71 -56.45 -4.94
C THR A 250 -28.47 -55.58 -3.71
N VAL A 251 -28.98 -55.99 -2.53
CA VAL A 251 -28.74 -55.27 -1.27
C VAL A 251 -27.27 -55.30 -0.85
N ILE A 252 -26.57 -56.42 -1.05
CA ILE A 252 -25.12 -56.53 -0.76
C ILE A 252 -24.33 -55.53 -1.62
N GLU A 253 -24.61 -55.45 -2.92
CA GLU A 253 -23.95 -54.51 -3.82
C GLU A 253 -24.15 -53.05 -3.37
N TYR A 254 -25.37 -52.69 -2.99
CA TYR A 254 -25.65 -51.35 -2.44
C TYR A 254 -24.93 -51.06 -1.13
N LEU A 255 -24.80 -52.05 -0.24
CA LEU A 255 -24.10 -51.90 1.03
C LEU A 255 -22.59 -51.77 0.85
N GLU A 256 -21.98 -52.52 -0.06
CA GLU A 256 -20.55 -52.41 -0.39
C GLU A 256 -20.22 -51.04 -1.02
N SER A 257 -21.11 -50.55 -1.89
CA SER A 257 -21.02 -49.19 -2.43
C SER A 257 -21.15 -48.14 -1.31
N SER A 258 -22.14 -48.30 -0.42
CA SER A 258 -22.34 -47.39 0.72
C SER A 258 -21.15 -47.38 1.67
N PHE A 259 -20.53 -48.54 1.92
CA PHE A 259 -19.32 -48.65 2.73
C PHE A 259 -18.18 -47.83 2.15
N THR A 260 -17.96 -47.93 0.84
CA THR A 260 -16.93 -47.17 0.12
C THR A 260 -17.18 -45.66 0.19
N GLU A 261 -18.44 -45.21 0.07
CA GLU A 261 -18.77 -43.78 0.16
C GLU A 261 -18.60 -43.23 1.59
N VAL A 262 -18.89 -44.03 2.62
CA VAL A 262 -18.62 -43.64 4.03
C VAL A 262 -17.12 -43.56 4.31
N GLU A 263 -16.32 -44.46 3.75
CA GLU A 263 -14.86 -44.43 3.87
C GLU A 263 -14.27 -43.15 3.24
N LYS A 264 -14.66 -42.84 2.01
CA LYS A 264 -14.31 -41.56 1.35
C LYS A 264 -14.79 -40.34 2.14
N GLY A 265 -16.01 -40.40 2.66
CA GLY A 265 -16.57 -39.32 3.49
C GLY A 265 -15.76 -39.10 4.76
N THR A 266 -15.21 -40.16 5.35
CA THR A 266 -14.34 -40.09 6.53
C THR A 266 -12.98 -39.51 6.17
N GLU A 267 -12.36 -39.95 5.07
CA GLU A 267 -11.07 -39.42 4.59
C GLU A 267 -11.15 -37.92 4.26
N ASN A 268 -12.25 -37.45 3.67
CA ASN A 268 -12.42 -36.03 3.34
C ASN A 268 -12.57 -35.13 4.58
N LEU A 269 -12.91 -35.70 5.73
CA LEU A 269 -13.10 -34.98 6.99
C LEU A 269 -11.84 -34.98 7.88
N THR A 270 -10.84 -35.82 7.57
CA THR A 270 -9.54 -35.91 8.27
C THR A 270 -8.45 -35.14 7.55
#